data_AF-X6DTQ1-F1
#
_entry.id   AF-X6DTQ1-F1
#
_cell.length_a   1.000
_cell.length_b   1.000
_cell.length_c   1.000
_cell.angle_alpha   90.00
_cell.angle_beta   90.00
_cell.angle_gamma   90.00
#
_symmetry.space_group_name_H-M   'P 1'
#
loop_
_entity.id
_entity.type
_entity.pdbx_description
1 polymer ?
#
loop_
_entity_poly.entity_id
_entity_poly.type
_entity_poly.pdbx_seq_one_letter_code
_entity_poly.pdbx_strand_id
1 'polypeptide(L)'
;MLQRPEVVDYFPNLEVRGGRIVKVEDTKVIPMEDAASTEPLQLYLNPTLDDVEDAEVIAAAKLIHWTGAHPEARLLQAQHMINTARRLVTESDKRLGLDGIGADICCVVMDVRHQGRAGFDDLQAALRAKKPFEALLEVGGHGEPERVKNLKAALDTRRDGLKKKKWSRSMGDFV
;
A
#
# COMPACT_ATOMS: atom_id res chain seq x y z
N MET A 1 13.83 1.72 -0.16
CA MET A 1 14.44 2.16 -1.44
C MET A 1 15.66 3.05 -1.22
N LEU A 2 15.65 3.98 -0.27
CA LEU A 2 16.76 4.93 -0.07
C LEU A 2 18.12 4.32 0.34
N GLN A 3 18.19 3.04 0.70
CA GLN A 3 19.46 2.33 0.95
C GLN A 3 20.03 1.65 -0.30
N ARG A 4 19.40 1.83 -1.46
CA ARG A 4 19.85 1.29 -2.73
C ARG A 4 20.97 2.16 -3.31
N PRO A 5 21.94 1.59 -4.05
CA PRO A 5 23.08 2.34 -4.60
C PRO A 5 22.66 3.51 -5.50
N GLU A 6 21.63 3.32 -6.32
CA GLU A 6 21.16 4.32 -7.28
C GLU A 6 20.43 5.51 -6.65
N VAL A 7 20.21 5.54 -5.32
CA VAL A 7 19.50 6.64 -4.64
C VAL A 7 20.10 8.01 -4.94
N VAL A 8 21.43 8.08 -5.10
CA VAL A 8 22.16 9.34 -5.32
C VAL A 8 21.76 10.02 -6.64
N ASP A 9 21.36 9.25 -7.64
CA ASP A 9 20.93 9.77 -8.94
C ASP A 9 19.54 10.42 -8.88
N TYR A 10 18.73 10.04 -7.89
CA TYR A 10 17.35 10.52 -7.73
C TYR A 10 17.23 11.54 -6.59
N PHE A 11 17.72 11.20 -5.41
CA PHE A 11 17.62 11.98 -4.19
C PHE A 11 18.99 12.06 -3.50
N PRO A 12 19.95 12.82 -4.07
CA PRO A 12 21.35 12.84 -3.61
C PRO A 12 21.54 13.34 -2.18
N ASN A 13 20.56 14.06 -1.64
CA ASN A 13 20.58 14.59 -0.29
C ASN A 13 19.70 13.81 0.68
N LEU A 14 19.08 12.68 0.30
CA LEU A 14 18.33 11.83 1.22
C LEU A 14 19.12 10.58 1.59
N GLU A 15 19.16 10.27 2.89
CA GLU A 15 19.83 9.10 3.44
C GLU A 15 18.97 8.44 4.52
N VAL A 16 19.33 7.22 4.90
CA VAL A 16 18.78 6.54 6.09
C VAL A 16 19.84 6.49 7.19
N ARG A 17 19.59 7.14 8.34
CA ARG A 17 20.46 7.11 9.52
C ARG A 17 19.67 6.64 10.73
N GLY A 18 20.17 5.63 11.45
CA GLY A 18 19.46 5.06 12.62
C GLY A 18 18.08 4.48 12.27
N GLY A 19 17.89 4.01 11.03
CA GLY A 19 16.61 3.49 10.56
C GLY A 19 15.57 4.55 10.18
N ARG A 20 15.95 5.83 10.13
CA ARG A 20 15.06 6.93 9.74
C ARG A 20 15.62 7.75 8.59
N ILE A 21 14.72 8.34 7.81
CA ILE A 21 15.09 9.21 6.70
C ILE A 21 15.59 10.55 7.24
N VAL A 22 16.73 10.99 6.70
CA VAL A 22 17.32 12.30 6.94
C VAL A 22 17.66 12.98 5.62
N LYS A 23 17.62 14.31 5.60
CA LYS A 23 18.16 15.13 4.53
C LYS A 23 19.52 15.68 4.95
N VAL A 24 20.50 15.61 4.09
CA VAL A 24 21.87 16.09 4.32
C VAL A 24 22.12 17.33 3.48
N GLU A 25 22.46 18.44 4.13
CA GLU A 25 22.82 19.70 3.48
C GLU A 25 24.12 20.21 4.09
N ASP A 26 25.21 20.20 3.30
CA ASP A 26 26.57 20.52 3.76
C ASP A 26 26.94 19.75 5.05
N THR A 27 26.99 20.45 6.19
CA THR A 27 27.30 19.87 7.50
C THR A 27 26.06 19.61 8.36
N LYS A 28 24.85 19.90 7.85
CA LYS A 28 23.58 19.75 8.57
C LYS A 28 22.89 18.44 8.22
N VAL A 29 22.32 17.83 9.25
CA VAL A 29 21.48 16.62 9.13
C VAL A 29 20.10 17.00 9.63
N ILE A 30 19.12 16.96 8.74
CA ILE A 30 17.74 17.37 8.99
C ILE A 30 16.90 16.10 9.06
N PRO A 31 16.29 15.76 10.21
CA PRO A 31 15.36 14.63 10.29
C PRO A 31 14.16 14.85 9.37
N MET A 32 13.83 13.84 8.56
CA MET A 32 12.68 13.90 7.66
C MET A 32 11.45 13.16 8.21
N GLU A 33 11.64 12.34 9.23
CA GLU A 33 10.58 11.61 9.92
C GLU A 33 10.96 11.32 11.38
N ASP A 34 9.94 11.11 12.20
CA ASP A 34 10.07 10.55 13.53
C ASP A 34 9.03 9.45 13.82
N ALA A 35 8.84 9.10 15.10
CA ALA A 35 7.90 8.05 15.47
C ALA A 35 6.42 8.48 15.30
N ALA A 36 6.16 9.78 15.27
CA ALA A 36 4.84 10.38 15.28
C ALA A 36 4.51 11.08 13.96
N SER A 37 5.51 11.49 13.17
CA SER A 37 5.29 12.29 11.98
C SER A 37 6.27 12.00 10.84
N THR A 38 5.75 12.10 9.61
CA THR A 38 6.52 12.13 8.35
C THR A 38 6.38 13.46 7.63
N GLU A 39 5.82 14.48 8.28
CA GLU A 39 5.50 15.78 7.69
C GLU A 39 6.70 16.45 7.00
N PRO A 40 7.92 16.46 7.58
CA PRO A 40 9.06 17.07 6.89
C PRO A 40 9.41 16.36 5.57
N LEU A 41 9.30 15.03 5.51
CA LEU A 41 9.48 14.25 4.27
C LEU A 41 8.39 14.57 3.26
N GLN A 42 7.14 14.72 3.70
CA GLN A 42 6.04 15.11 2.83
C GLN A 42 6.30 16.48 2.23
N LEU A 43 6.68 17.49 3.03
CA LEU A 43 7.03 18.83 2.56
C LEU A 43 8.26 18.85 1.63
N TYR A 44 9.19 17.90 1.79
CA TYR A 44 10.28 17.76 0.84
C TYR A 44 9.83 17.24 -0.53
N LEU A 45 8.87 16.31 -0.55
CA LEU A 45 8.35 15.70 -1.77
C LEU A 45 7.24 16.53 -2.42
N ASN A 46 6.49 17.27 -1.62
CA ASN A 46 5.36 18.13 -2.00
C ASN A 46 5.33 19.35 -1.06
N PRO A 47 5.96 20.48 -1.45
CA PRO A 47 6.21 21.61 -0.55
C PRO A 47 4.96 22.33 -0.03
N THR A 48 3.89 22.40 -0.81
CA THR A 48 2.64 23.05 -0.41
C THR A 48 1.43 22.22 -0.82
N LEU A 49 0.27 22.56 -0.25
CA LEU A 49 -1.02 21.96 -0.64
C LEU A 49 -1.83 22.89 -1.55
N ASP A 50 -1.29 24.07 -1.86
CA ASP A 50 -2.02 25.13 -2.55
C ASP A 50 -2.04 24.87 -4.06
N ASP A 51 -0.94 24.38 -4.63
CA ASP A 51 -0.77 24.09 -6.06
C ASP A 51 0.14 22.88 -6.27
N VAL A 52 0.03 22.25 -7.46
CA VAL A 52 0.99 21.23 -7.90
C VAL A 52 2.26 21.93 -8.37
N GLU A 53 3.31 21.87 -7.56
CA GLU A 53 4.59 22.55 -7.83
C GLU A 53 5.54 21.72 -8.69
N ASP A 54 6.45 22.40 -9.42
CA ASP A 54 7.51 21.74 -10.19
C ASP A 54 8.35 20.78 -9.33
N ALA A 55 8.58 21.12 -8.05
CA ALA A 55 9.29 20.26 -7.11
C ALA A 55 8.55 18.93 -6.88
N GLU A 56 7.22 18.96 -6.73
CA GLU A 56 6.37 17.77 -6.62
C GLU A 56 6.43 16.94 -7.91
N VAL A 57 6.27 17.60 -9.06
CA VAL A 57 6.32 16.92 -10.37
C VAL A 57 7.67 16.25 -10.59
N ILE A 58 8.78 16.92 -10.26
CA ILE A 58 10.14 16.37 -10.36
C ILE A 58 10.32 15.19 -9.40
N ALA A 59 9.88 15.30 -8.15
CA ALA A 59 9.97 14.21 -7.18
C ALA A 59 9.17 12.98 -7.63
N ALA A 60 7.94 13.19 -8.13
CA ALA A 60 7.11 12.14 -8.70
C ALA A 60 7.76 11.49 -9.93
N ALA A 61 8.26 12.31 -10.88
CA ALA A 61 8.95 11.82 -12.07
C ALA A 61 10.19 10.99 -11.73
N LYS A 62 10.97 11.41 -10.72
CA LYS A 62 12.11 10.67 -10.19
C LYS A 62 11.68 9.30 -9.65
N LEU A 63 10.64 9.22 -8.83
CA LEU A 63 10.14 7.96 -8.29
C LEU A 63 9.60 7.00 -9.37
N ILE A 64 8.88 7.53 -10.37
CA ILE A 64 8.39 6.76 -11.52
C ILE A 64 9.57 6.25 -12.34
N HIS A 65 10.54 7.12 -12.65
CA HIS A 65 11.71 6.73 -13.42
C HIS A 65 12.55 5.69 -12.68
N TRP A 66 12.77 5.86 -11.38
CA TRP A 66 13.51 4.91 -10.55
C TRP A 66 12.92 3.51 -10.60
N THR A 67 11.61 3.41 -10.42
CA THR A 67 10.90 2.11 -10.38
C THR A 67 10.69 1.52 -11.78
N GLY A 68 10.72 2.37 -12.82
CA GLY A 68 10.75 1.97 -14.23
C GLY A 68 12.13 1.45 -14.69
N ALA A 69 13.22 2.08 -14.26
CA ALA A 69 14.57 1.82 -14.72
C ALA A 69 15.29 0.73 -13.92
N HIS A 70 15.03 0.60 -12.62
CA HIS A 70 15.74 -0.33 -11.73
C HIS A 70 14.82 -1.46 -11.24
N PRO A 71 15.00 -2.70 -11.73
CA PRO A 71 14.18 -3.84 -11.32
C PRO A 71 14.15 -4.11 -9.81
N GLU A 72 15.27 -3.88 -9.13
CA GLU A 72 15.39 -4.06 -7.68
C GLU A 72 14.55 -3.06 -6.88
N ALA A 73 14.44 -1.80 -7.35
CA ALA A 73 13.57 -0.80 -6.72
C ALA A 73 12.10 -1.21 -6.85
N ARG A 74 11.71 -1.71 -8.03
CA ARG A 74 10.37 -2.26 -8.28
C ARG A 74 10.07 -3.48 -7.42
N LEU A 75 11.02 -4.40 -7.31
CA LEU A 75 10.88 -5.59 -6.47
C LEU A 75 10.70 -5.20 -5.01
N LEU A 76 11.44 -4.21 -4.53
CA LEU A 76 11.32 -3.71 -3.16
C LEU A 76 9.95 -3.08 -2.89
N GLN A 77 9.37 -2.35 -3.86
CA GLN A 77 8.00 -1.83 -3.75
C GLN A 77 6.97 -2.96 -3.69
N ALA A 78 7.10 -3.96 -4.58
CA ALA A 78 6.21 -5.12 -4.58
C ALA A 78 6.32 -5.89 -3.25
N GLN A 79 7.53 -6.11 -2.74
CA GLN A 79 7.77 -6.79 -1.47
C GLN A 79 7.19 -6.02 -0.29
N HIS A 80 7.31 -4.69 -0.29
CA HIS A 80 6.69 -3.86 0.74
C HIS A 80 5.16 -4.02 0.73
N MET A 81 4.53 -3.99 -0.45
CA MET A 81 3.09 -4.19 -0.57
C MET A 81 2.67 -5.60 -0.14
N ILE A 82 3.43 -6.65 -0.50
CA ILE A 82 3.18 -8.03 -0.04
C ILE A 82 3.23 -8.12 1.50
N ASN A 83 4.22 -7.48 2.13
CA ASN A 83 4.35 -7.49 3.59
C ASN A 83 3.18 -6.75 4.26
N THR A 84 2.81 -5.59 3.71
CA THR A 84 1.64 -4.83 4.18
C THR A 84 0.35 -5.62 3.98
N ALA A 85 0.18 -6.30 2.85
CA ALA A 85 -0.95 -7.18 2.57
C ALA A 85 -1.07 -8.28 3.62
N ARG A 86 0.01 -9.04 3.87
CA ARG A 86 0.04 -10.10 4.88
C ARG A 86 -0.32 -9.55 6.25
N ARG A 87 0.30 -8.45 6.68
CA ARG A 87 0.00 -7.80 7.96
C ARG A 87 -1.48 -7.43 8.07
N LEU A 88 -2.05 -6.77 7.07
CA LEU A 88 -3.45 -6.35 7.08
C LEU A 88 -4.41 -7.55 7.11
N VAL A 89 -4.10 -8.63 6.39
CA VAL A 89 -4.92 -9.85 6.41
C VAL A 89 -4.79 -10.55 7.76
N THR A 90 -3.59 -10.68 8.34
CA THR A 90 -3.38 -11.22 9.70
C THR A 90 -4.16 -10.44 10.75
N GLU A 91 -4.10 -9.10 10.72
CA GLU A 91 -4.86 -8.24 11.63
C GLU A 91 -6.37 -8.42 11.41
N SER A 92 -6.80 -8.57 10.16
CA SER A 92 -8.21 -8.70 9.82
C SER A 92 -8.79 -10.06 10.22
N ASP A 93 -8.02 -11.13 10.03
CA ASP A 93 -8.40 -12.51 10.36
C ASP A 93 -8.80 -12.67 11.83
N LYS A 94 -8.12 -11.97 12.74
CA LYS A 94 -8.43 -11.97 14.18
C LYS A 94 -9.90 -11.60 14.48
N ARG A 95 -10.53 -10.77 13.64
CA ARG A 95 -11.91 -10.32 13.84
C ARG A 95 -12.89 -10.93 12.84
N LEU A 96 -12.44 -11.15 11.60
CA LEU A 96 -13.31 -11.55 10.50
C LEU A 96 -13.31 -13.05 10.23
N GLY A 97 -12.37 -13.82 10.83
CA GLY A 97 -12.27 -15.26 10.63
C GLY A 97 -11.93 -15.61 9.17
N LEU A 98 -10.80 -15.12 8.68
CA LEU A 98 -10.37 -15.28 7.29
C LEU A 98 -9.63 -16.59 7.01
N ASP A 99 -9.35 -17.40 8.03
CA ASP A 99 -8.70 -18.71 7.84
C ASP A 99 -9.48 -19.61 6.87
N GLY A 100 -8.79 -20.14 5.86
CA GLY A 100 -9.37 -20.94 4.80
C GLY A 100 -10.15 -20.15 3.74
N ILE A 101 -10.28 -18.83 3.87
CA ILE A 101 -10.95 -17.97 2.89
C ILE A 101 -10.05 -17.76 1.66
N GLY A 102 -10.67 -17.73 0.48
CA GLY A 102 -9.96 -17.57 -0.80
C GLY A 102 -9.26 -16.22 -0.92
N ALA A 103 -8.10 -16.21 -1.59
CA ALA A 103 -7.32 -14.99 -1.75
C ALA A 103 -8.07 -13.89 -2.55
N ASP A 104 -9.08 -14.24 -3.34
CA ASP A 104 -9.93 -13.28 -4.04
C ASP A 104 -10.77 -12.44 -3.07
N ILE A 105 -11.31 -13.07 -2.03
CA ILE A 105 -12.04 -12.38 -0.95
C ILE A 105 -11.07 -11.59 -0.07
N CYS A 106 -9.96 -12.20 0.34
CA CYS A 106 -8.96 -11.53 1.18
C CYS A 106 -8.35 -10.30 0.48
N CYS A 107 -8.22 -10.32 -0.85
CA CYS A 107 -7.77 -9.18 -1.63
C CYS A 107 -8.70 -7.97 -1.50
N VAL A 108 -10.02 -8.18 -1.53
CA VAL A 108 -10.99 -7.08 -1.36
C VAL A 108 -10.98 -6.56 0.08
N VAL A 109 -10.86 -7.45 1.08
CA VAL A 109 -10.69 -7.04 2.48
C VAL A 109 -9.44 -6.20 2.66
N MET A 110 -8.32 -6.60 2.06
CA MET A 110 -7.06 -5.86 2.10
C MET A 110 -7.21 -4.47 1.47
N ASP A 111 -7.86 -4.33 0.30
CA ASP A 111 -8.09 -3.04 -0.35
C ASP A 111 -8.86 -2.07 0.56
N VAL A 112 -9.96 -2.53 1.14
CA VAL A 112 -10.77 -1.73 2.08
C VAL A 112 -9.93 -1.30 3.29
N ARG A 113 -9.14 -2.22 3.86
CA ARG A 113 -8.34 -1.97 5.06
C ARG A 113 -7.12 -1.10 4.81
N HIS A 114 -6.47 -1.24 3.65
CA HIS A 114 -5.30 -0.46 3.27
C HIS A 114 -5.65 1.02 3.12
N GLN A 115 -6.82 1.31 2.54
CA GLN A 115 -7.28 2.67 2.28
C GLN A 115 -8.15 3.25 3.41
N GLY A 116 -8.45 2.48 4.47
CA GLY A 116 -9.28 2.93 5.59
C GLY A 116 -10.75 3.21 5.23
N ARG A 117 -11.31 2.50 4.24
CA ARG A 117 -12.61 2.86 3.62
C ARG A 117 -13.84 2.46 4.40
N ALA A 118 -13.73 1.49 5.29
CA ALA A 118 -14.86 0.98 6.07
C ALA A 118 -14.39 0.32 7.36
N GLY A 119 -15.33 0.16 8.30
CA GLY A 119 -15.12 -0.51 9.56
C GLY A 119 -15.13 -2.03 9.43
N PHE A 120 -14.76 -2.69 10.52
CA PHE A 120 -14.84 -4.15 10.62
C PHE A 120 -16.27 -4.69 10.56
N ASP A 121 -17.25 -3.93 11.07
CA ASP A 121 -18.65 -4.36 11.08
C ASP A 121 -19.21 -4.46 9.67
N ASP A 122 -18.89 -3.49 8.80
CA ASP A 122 -19.28 -3.51 7.39
C ASP A 122 -18.68 -4.71 6.64
N LEU A 123 -17.38 -4.96 6.86
CA LEU A 123 -16.67 -6.12 6.30
C LEU A 123 -17.28 -7.43 6.80
N GLN A 124 -17.61 -7.51 8.09
CA GLN A 124 -18.21 -8.70 8.69
C GLN A 124 -19.62 -8.97 8.14
N ALA A 125 -20.42 -7.93 7.94
CA ALA A 125 -21.75 -8.03 7.35
C ALA A 125 -21.65 -8.49 5.89
N ALA A 126 -20.74 -7.92 5.10
CA ALA A 126 -20.51 -8.32 3.73
C ALA A 126 -20.05 -9.79 3.62
N LEU A 127 -19.15 -10.24 4.48
CA LEU A 127 -18.68 -11.63 4.53
C LEU A 127 -19.80 -12.64 4.84
N ARG A 128 -20.84 -12.23 5.58
CA ARG A 128 -22.00 -13.07 5.92
C ARG A 128 -23.12 -13.02 4.88
N ALA A 129 -23.00 -12.17 3.86
CA ALA A 129 -24.00 -12.09 2.81
C ALA A 129 -24.06 -13.40 2.00
N LYS A 130 -25.19 -13.62 1.30
CA LYS A 130 -25.33 -14.78 0.39
C LYS A 130 -24.29 -14.79 -0.73
N LYS A 131 -23.80 -13.61 -1.10
CA LYS A 131 -22.82 -13.37 -2.17
C LYS A 131 -21.69 -12.50 -1.60
N PRO A 132 -20.76 -13.08 -0.81
CA PRO A 132 -19.78 -12.30 -0.06
C PRO A 132 -18.86 -11.45 -0.94
N PHE A 133 -18.44 -11.99 -2.09
CA PHE A 133 -17.56 -11.28 -3.02
C PHE A 133 -18.21 -10.01 -3.55
N GLU A 134 -19.43 -10.13 -4.08
CA GLU A 134 -20.19 -9.01 -4.61
C GLU A 134 -20.51 -7.99 -3.51
N ALA A 135 -20.88 -8.45 -2.31
CA ALA A 135 -21.15 -7.57 -1.18
C ALA A 135 -19.89 -6.79 -0.73
N LEU A 136 -18.73 -7.46 -0.68
CA LEU A 136 -17.47 -6.84 -0.28
C LEU A 136 -16.99 -5.76 -1.25
N LEU A 137 -17.26 -5.92 -2.55
CA LEU A 137 -16.92 -4.91 -3.56
C LEU A 137 -17.66 -3.58 -3.33
N GLU A 138 -18.85 -3.63 -2.74
CA GLU A 138 -19.65 -2.44 -2.44
C GLU A 138 -19.29 -1.79 -1.09
N VAL A 139 -18.51 -2.48 -0.23
CA VAL A 139 -18.08 -1.93 1.07
C VAL A 139 -17.21 -0.69 0.85
N GLY A 140 -17.60 0.42 1.49
CA GLY A 140 -16.93 1.72 1.33
C GLY A 140 -17.09 2.32 -0.06
N GLY A 141 -18.04 1.84 -0.88
CA GLY A 141 -18.29 2.34 -2.23
C GLY A 141 -19.08 3.66 -2.28
N HIS A 142 -19.73 4.05 -1.18
CA HIS A 142 -20.48 5.31 -1.08
C HIS A 142 -19.52 6.50 -1.23
N GLY A 143 -19.52 7.12 -2.41
CA GLY A 143 -18.63 8.23 -2.78
C GLY A 143 -17.54 7.86 -3.80
N GLU A 144 -17.35 6.57 -4.11
CA GLU A 144 -16.28 6.11 -5.01
C GLU A 144 -16.74 5.04 -6.03
N PRO A 145 -17.66 5.37 -6.94
CA PRO A 145 -18.17 4.41 -7.92
C PRO A 145 -17.09 3.88 -8.88
N GLU A 146 -16.11 4.71 -9.24
CA GLU A 146 -15.00 4.30 -10.11
C GLU A 146 -14.07 3.27 -9.43
N ARG A 147 -13.93 3.30 -8.11
CA ARG A 147 -13.16 2.27 -7.38
C ARG A 147 -13.81 0.90 -7.52
N VAL A 148 -15.11 0.81 -7.28
CA VAL A 148 -15.87 -0.46 -7.41
C VAL A 148 -15.72 -1.01 -8.83
N LYS A 149 -15.85 -0.14 -9.83
CA LYS A 149 -15.66 -0.47 -11.26
C LYS A 149 -14.25 -0.96 -11.56
N ASN A 150 -13.22 -0.25 -11.11
CA ASN A 150 -11.82 -0.60 -11.33
C ASN A 150 -11.44 -1.91 -10.64
N LEU A 151 -11.91 -2.12 -9.40
CA LEU A 151 -11.65 -3.35 -8.66
C LEU A 151 -12.34 -4.55 -9.32
N LYS A 152 -13.59 -4.38 -9.78
CA LYS A 152 -14.30 -5.40 -10.58
C LYS A 152 -13.51 -5.76 -11.84
N ALA A 153 -13.12 -4.77 -12.63
CA ALA A 153 -12.34 -4.99 -13.85
C ALA A 153 -10.99 -5.66 -13.57
N ALA A 154 -10.30 -5.23 -12.50
CA ALA A 154 -9.01 -5.78 -12.10
C ALA A 154 -9.10 -7.23 -11.63
N LEU A 155 -10.21 -7.62 -10.99
CA LEU A 155 -10.43 -8.98 -10.50
C LEU A 155 -11.02 -9.89 -11.57
N ASP A 156 -11.71 -9.37 -12.57
CA ASP A 156 -12.30 -10.18 -13.65
C ASP A 156 -11.27 -11.12 -14.30
N THR A 157 -10.07 -10.61 -14.57
CA THR A 157 -8.98 -11.39 -15.21
C THR A 157 -8.09 -12.16 -14.21
N ARG A 158 -8.20 -11.89 -12.90
CA ARG A 158 -7.24 -12.38 -11.89
C ARG A 158 -7.89 -13.31 -10.86
N ARG A 159 -9.20 -13.23 -10.68
CA ARG A 159 -9.94 -13.88 -9.61
C ARG A 159 -9.78 -15.40 -9.63
N ASP A 160 -9.81 -16.01 -10.80
CA ASP A 160 -9.65 -17.47 -10.92
C ASP A 160 -8.25 -17.93 -10.49
N GLY A 161 -7.22 -17.10 -10.71
CA GLY A 161 -5.89 -17.34 -10.17
C GLY A 161 -5.86 -17.21 -8.65
N LEU A 162 -6.48 -16.16 -8.10
CA LEU A 162 -6.54 -15.91 -6.66
C LEU A 162 -7.29 -17.01 -5.89
N LYS A 163 -8.39 -17.53 -6.43
CA LYS A 163 -9.17 -18.62 -5.82
C LYS A 163 -8.38 -19.91 -5.60
N LYS A 164 -7.26 -20.09 -6.30
CA LYS A 164 -6.36 -21.25 -6.13
C LYS A 164 -5.58 -21.20 -4.82
N LYS A 165 -5.61 -20.07 -4.12
CA LYS A 165 -4.91 -19.85 -2.85
C LYS A 165 -5.91 -19.51 -1.75
N LYS A 166 -5.60 -19.95 -0.54
CA LYS A 166 -6.40 -19.65 0.66
C LYS A 166 -5.52 -19.05 1.74
N TRP A 167 -6.08 -18.15 2.52
CA TRP A 167 -5.40 -17.64 3.70
C TRP A 167 -5.23 -18.76 4.72
N SER A 168 -4.02 -18.92 5.26
CA SER A 168 -3.73 -19.80 6.38
C SER A 168 -3.31 -18.97 7.58
N ARG A 169 -4.11 -19.00 8.65
CA ARG A 169 -3.80 -18.33 9.91
C ARG A 169 -2.52 -18.86 10.53
N SER A 170 -2.33 -20.17 10.51
CA SER A 170 -1.14 -20.81 11.11
C SER A 170 0.15 -20.42 10.39
N MET A 171 0.09 -20.25 9.07
CA MET A 171 1.25 -19.85 8.27
C MET A 171 1.42 -18.33 8.17
N GLY A 172 0.36 -17.55 8.44
CA GLY A 172 0.35 -16.11 8.19
C GLY A 172 0.54 -15.77 6.72
N ASP A 173 0.12 -16.65 5.81
CA ASP A 173 0.33 -16.51 4.37
C ASP A 173 -0.75 -17.21 3.54
N PHE A 174 -0.74 -16.97 2.23
CA PHE A 174 -1.61 -17.65 1.27
C PHE A 174 -0.98 -18.97 0.79
N VAL A 175 -1.69 -20.07 1.04
CA VAL A 175 -1.30 -21.45 0.70
C VAL A 175 -2.07 -22.01 -0.47
#